data_AF-A0A957JXT3-F1
#
_entry.id   AF-A0A957JXT3-F1
#
_cell.length_a   1.000
_cell.length_b   1.000
_cell.length_c   1.000
_cell.angle_alpha   90.00
_cell.angle_beta   90.00
_cell.angle_gamma   90.00
#
_symmetry.space_group_name_H-M   'P 1'
#
loop_
_entity.id
_entity.type
_entity.pdbx_description
1 polymer ?
#
loop_
_entity_poly.entity_id
_entity_poly.type
_entity_poly.pdbx_seq_one_letter_code
_entity_poly.pdbx_strand_id
1 'polypeptide(L)'
;LNWQPPAICKELPSSPDPVLIYRHEEDRPQPRRDRDAGDGQAWVVGKVRECGVQDIRFMSIAHNTLRGAASGSVLNAELLFKQGFFSC
;
A
#
# COMPACT_ATOMS: atom_id res chain seq x y z
N LEU A 1 7.23 10.18 -9.57
CA LEU A 1 6.25 10.15 -8.46
C LEU A 1 7.04 10.09 -7.16
N ASN A 2 7.09 11.18 -6.39
CA ASN A 2 7.92 11.28 -5.17
C ASN A 2 7.06 11.17 -3.89
N TRP A 3 5.96 10.43 -3.95
CA TRP A 3 5.16 10.20 -2.74
C TRP A 3 5.92 9.25 -1.82
N GLN A 4 5.87 9.53 -0.52
CA GLN A 4 6.43 8.70 0.53
C GLN A 4 5.41 8.61 1.67
N PRO A 5 5.32 7.46 2.36
CA PRO A 5 4.55 7.39 3.59
C PRO A 5 5.16 8.31 4.66
N PRO A 6 4.40 8.65 5.73
CA PRO A 6 4.97 9.34 6.88
C PRO A 6 6.23 8.63 7.39
N ALA A 7 7.25 9.39 7.82
CA ALA A 7 8.55 8.85 8.21
C ALA A 7 8.45 7.74 9.28
N ILE A 8 7.58 7.94 10.28
CA ILE A 8 7.33 6.94 11.32
C ILE A 8 6.86 5.60 10.75
N CYS A 9 6.02 5.63 9.71
CA CYS A 9 5.49 4.44 9.03
C CYS A 9 6.53 3.80 8.10
N LYS A 10 7.41 4.60 7.47
CA LYS A 10 8.48 4.10 6.59
C LYS A 10 9.48 3.24 7.35
N GLU A 11 9.74 3.59 8.59
CA GLU A 11 10.70 2.93 9.46
C GLU A 11 10.10 1.77 10.27
N LEU A 12 8.85 1.36 10.01
CA LEU A 12 8.26 0.20 10.67
C LEU A 12 8.83 -1.09 10.07
N PRO A 13 9.15 -2.12 10.87
CA PRO A 13 9.76 -3.36 10.40
C PRO A 13 8.98 -4.05 9.29
N SER A 14 7.65 -4.05 9.34
CA SER A 14 6.80 -4.70 8.35
C SER A 14 6.40 -3.79 7.18
N SER A 15 6.88 -2.55 7.14
CA SER A 15 6.50 -1.58 6.09
C SER A 15 7.12 -1.96 4.74
N PRO A 16 6.32 -2.10 3.66
CA PRO A 16 6.87 -2.38 2.34
C PRO A 16 7.61 -1.17 1.76
N ASP A 17 8.73 -1.38 1.08
CA ASP A 17 9.41 -0.35 0.30
C ASP A 17 9.53 -0.78 -1.18
N PRO A 18 8.79 -0.16 -2.11
CA PRO A 18 7.87 0.97 -1.93
C PRO A 18 6.47 0.56 -1.43
N VAL A 19 5.82 1.43 -0.63
CA VAL A 19 4.43 1.23 -0.16
C VAL A 19 3.39 1.37 -1.28
N LEU A 20 3.64 2.25 -2.23
CA LEU A 20 2.76 2.51 -3.37
C LEU A 20 3.55 2.28 -4.66
N ILE A 21 3.12 1.30 -5.43
CA ILE A 21 3.69 0.93 -6.73
C ILE A 21 2.75 1.45 -7.80
N TYR A 22 3.24 2.36 -8.64
CA TYR A 22 2.50 2.78 -9.82
C TYR A 22 2.89 1.93 -11.03
N ARG A 23 1.89 1.34 -11.68
CA ARG A 23 2.02 0.56 -12.92
C ARG A 23 1.63 1.43 -14.10
N HIS A 24 2.55 1.60 -15.04
CA HIS A 24 2.37 2.40 -16.25
C HIS A 24 1.73 1.59 -17.39
N GLU A 25 1.78 0.27 -17.30
CA GLU A 25 1.29 -0.65 -18.31
C GLU A 25 -0.25 -0.56 -18.44
N GLU A 26 -0.75 -0.53 -19.67
CA GLU A 26 -2.18 -0.33 -19.96
C GLU A 26 -3.09 -1.43 -19.38
N ASP A 27 -2.57 -2.66 -19.25
CA ASP A 27 -3.31 -3.81 -18.75
C ASP A 27 -3.20 -3.98 -17.22
N ARG A 28 -2.51 -3.09 -16.51
CA ARG A 28 -2.28 -3.19 -15.05
C ARG A 28 -3.10 -2.16 -14.26
N PRO A 29 -3.47 -2.49 -12.99
CA PRO A 29 -3.12 -3.69 -12.24
C PRO A 29 -4.05 -4.90 -12.54
N GLN A 30 -3.57 -6.11 -12.23
CA GLN A 30 -4.30 -7.39 -12.36
C GLN A 30 -4.19 -8.21 -11.06
N PRO A 31 -5.30 -8.73 -10.50
CA PRO A 31 -5.28 -9.40 -9.20
C PRO A 31 -4.24 -10.53 -9.10
N ARG A 32 -4.18 -11.41 -10.10
CA ARG A 32 -3.25 -12.55 -10.10
C ARG A 32 -1.78 -12.13 -10.22
N ARG A 33 -1.50 -10.99 -10.85
CA ARG A 33 -0.12 -10.56 -11.14
C ARG A 33 0.43 -9.53 -10.14
N ASP A 34 -0.44 -8.85 -9.41
CA ASP A 34 -0.07 -7.72 -8.57
C ASP A 34 -0.39 -7.90 -7.08
N ARG A 35 -1.24 -8.87 -6.69
CA ARG A 35 -1.65 -9.00 -5.28
C ARG A 35 -0.48 -9.25 -4.32
N ASP A 36 0.60 -9.86 -4.79
CA ASP A 36 1.75 -10.25 -3.95
C ASP A 36 2.86 -9.19 -3.96
N ALA A 37 2.63 -8.02 -4.56
CA ALA A 37 3.61 -6.93 -4.59
C ALA A 37 3.95 -6.41 -3.18
N GLY A 38 5.25 -6.20 -2.91
CA GLY A 38 5.72 -5.86 -1.57
C GLY A 38 5.31 -6.90 -0.53
N ASP A 39 5.47 -8.18 -0.86
CA ASP A 39 5.02 -9.34 -0.05
C ASP A 39 3.54 -9.29 0.33
N GLY A 40 2.72 -8.80 -0.61
CA GLY A 40 1.27 -8.62 -0.43
C GLY A 40 0.89 -7.42 0.44
N GLN A 41 1.86 -6.58 0.79
CA GLN A 41 1.65 -5.40 1.62
C GLN A 41 1.61 -4.11 0.81
N ALA A 42 2.15 -4.05 -0.40
CA ALA A 42 2.13 -2.83 -1.20
C ALA A 42 0.76 -2.57 -1.84
N TRP A 43 0.45 -1.30 -2.07
CA TRP A 43 -0.64 -0.90 -2.95
C TRP A 43 -0.14 -0.83 -4.38
N VAL A 44 -0.85 -1.43 -5.31
CA VAL A 44 -0.54 -1.30 -6.75
C VAL A 44 -1.63 -0.50 -7.43
N VAL A 45 -1.24 0.64 -8.02
CA VAL A 45 -2.14 1.58 -8.68
C VAL A 45 -1.80 1.65 -10.17
N GLY A 46 -2.81 1.73 -11.04
CA GLY A 46 -2.63 1.90 -12.47
C GLY A 46 -3.86 2.50 -13.14
N LYS A 47 -3.74 2.74 -14.45
CA LYS A 47 -4.79 3.35 -15.29
C LYS A 47 -5.33 4.69 -14.75
N VAL A 48 -4.46 5.49 -14.14
CA VAL A 48 -4.78 6.85 -13.70
C VAL A 48 -5.07 7.70 -14.93
N ARG A 49 -6.26 8.30 -14.98
CA ARG A 49 -6.72 9.14 -16.08
C ARG A 49 -7.78 10.13 -15.59
N GLU A 50 -8.01 11.17 -16.36
CA GLU A 50 -9.10 12.11 -16.10
C GLU A 50 -10.46 11.41 -16.13
N CYS A 51 -11.36 11.90 -15.29
CA CYS A 51 -12.75 11.45 -15.25
C CYS A 51 -13.65 12.60 -15.74
N GLY A 52 -14.75 12.29 -16.43
CA GLY A 52 -15.70 13.33 -16.86
C GLY A 52 -16.66 13.79 -15.77
N VAL A 53 -16.68 13.11 -14.62
CA VAL A 53 -17.61 13.36 -13.49
C VAL A 53 -16.88 13.86 -12.24
N GLN A 54 -15.66 13.39 -12.03
CA GLN A 54 -14.75 13.79 -10.95
C GLN A 54 -13.41 14.18 -11.60
N ASP A 55 -12.36 14.46 -10.84
CA ASP A 55 -11.08 14.86 -11.43
C ASP A 55 -10.30 13.67 -12.01
N ILE A 56 -10.23 12.56 -11.27
CA ILE A 56 -9.36 11.42 -11.60
C ILE A 56 -10.09 10.11 -11.37
N ARG A 57 -9.87 9.14 -12.26
CA ARG A 57 -10.20 7.73 -12.04
C ARG A 57 -8.95 6.86 -12.19
N PHE A 58 -8.89 5.78 -11.42
CA PHE A 58 -7.79 4.84 -11.43
C PHE A 58 -8.27 3.45 -11.02
N MET A 59 -7.38 2.47 -11.09
CA MET A 59 -7.57 1.14 -10.49
C MET A 59 -6.49 0.87 -9.45
N SER A 60 -6.89 0.21 -8.37
CA SER A 60 -6.03 -0.12 -7.23
C SER A 60 -6.23 -1.57 -6.82
N ILE A 61 -5.14 -2.25 -6.48
CA ILE A 61 -5.14 -3.61 -5.93
C ILE A 61 -4.29 -3.63 -4.66
N ALA A 62 -4.78 -4.34 -3.66
CA ALA A 62 -4.04 -4.75 -2.47
C ALA A 62 -4.48 -6.16 -2.08
N HIS A 63 -3.63 -6.88 -1.35
CA HIS A 63 -3.98 -8.20 -0.83
C HIS A 63 -4.94 -8.08 0.36
N ASN A 64 -6.17 -8.56 0.23
CA ASN A 64 -7.20 -8.41 1.26
C ASN A 64 -6.86 -9.12 2.58
N THR A 65 -6.30 -10.33 2.55
CA THR A 65 -5.97 -11.08 3.78
C THR A 65 -4.65 -10.68 4.43
N LEU A 66 -3.73 -10.08 3.68
CA LEU A 66 -2.46 -9.56 4.20
C LEU A 66 -2.66 -8.08 4.53
N ARG A 67 -2.50 -7.18 3.54
CA ARG A 67 -2.64 -5.74 3.73
C ARG A 67 -3.98 -5.33 4.33
N GLY A 68 -5.07 -5.95 3.89
CA GLY A 68 -6.43 -5.64 4.37
C GLY A 68 -6.80 -6.27 5.71
N ALA A 69 -5.98 -7.18 6.26
CA ALA A 69 -6.27 -7.87 7.51
C ALA A 69 -4.99 -8.05 8.36
N ALA A 70 -4.34 -9.22 8.27
CA ALA A 70 -3.32 -9.62 9.24
C ALA A 70 -2.12 -8.68 9.29
N SER A 71 -1.55 -8.32 8.13
CA SER A 71 -0.36 -7.45 8.10
C SER A 71 -0.72 -6.00 8.43
N GLY A 72 -1.95 -5.57 8.15
CA GLY A 72 -2.48 -4.29 8.62
C GLY A 72 -2.51 -4.19 10.16
N SER A 73 -2.95 -5.26 10.84
CA SER A 73 -2.92 -5.33 12.30
C SER A 73 -1.49 -5.30 12.86
N VAL A 74 -0.54 -5.98 12.21
CA VAL A 74 0.88 -5.94 12.60
C VAL A 74 1.45 -4.53 12.46
N LEU A 75 1.21 -3.85 11.33
CA LEU A 75 1.66 -2.47 11.12
C LEU A 75 1.08 -1.49 12.17
N ASN A 76 -0.19 -1.68 12.55
CA ASN A 76 -0.79 -0.89 13.63
C ASN A 76 -0.11 -1.15 14.98
N ALA A 77 0.20 -2.41 15.30
CA ALA A 77 0.90 -2.75 16.54
C ALA A 77 2.33 -2.17 16.56
N GLU A 78 3.08 -2.27 15.47
CA GLU A 78 4.41 -1.68 15.33
C GLU A 78 4.37 -0.15 15.47
N LEU A 79 3.38 0.50 14.87
CA LEU A 79 3.18 1.94 15.00
C LEU A 79 2.90 2.35 16.45
N LEU A 80 1.98 1.66 17.12
CA LEU A 80 1.61 1.94 18.50
C LEU A 80 2.78 1.72 19.48
N PHE A 81 3.57 0.66 19.28
CA PHE A 81 4.80 0.45 20.04
C PHE A 81 5.80 1.59 19.82
N LYS A 82 6.02 1.99 18.56
CA LYS A 82 6.94 3.08 18.21
C LYS A 82 6.51 4.44 18.74
N GLN A 83 5.20 4.67 18.86
CA GLN A 83 4.62 5.87 19.45
C GLN A 83 4.62 5.84 20.99
N GLY A 84 5.02 4.74 21.61
CA GLY A 84 5.11 4.61 23.07
C GLY A 84 3.78 4.34 23.77
N PHE A 85 2.76 3.85 23.05
CA PHE A 85 1.49 3.47 23.67
C PHE A 85 1.59 2.19 24.52
N PHE A 86 2.56 1.32 24.20
CA PHE A 86 2.89 0.15 25.00
C PHE A 86 4.36 -0.23 24.81
N SER A 87 4.88 -1.05 25.73
CA SER A 87 6.24 -1.59 25.72
C SER A 87 6.22 -3.09 26.01
N CYS A 88 7.24 -3.81 25.55
CA CYS A 88 7.48 -5.21 25.92
C CYS A 88 8.29 -5.32 27.20
#